data_AF-A0A9W9D0N5-F1
#
_entry.id   AF-A0A9W9D0N5-F1
#
_cell.length_a   1.000
_cell.length_b   1.000
_cell.length_c   1.000
_cell.angle_alpha   90.00
_cell.angle_beta   90.00
_cell.angle_gamma   90.00
#
_symmetry.space_group_name_H-M   'P 1'
#
loop_
_entity.id
_entity.type
_entity.pdbx_description
1 polymer ?
#
loop_
_entity_poly.entity_id
_entity_poly.type
_entity_poly.pdbx_seq_one_letter_code
_entity_poly.pdbx_strand_id
1 'polypeptide(L)'
;MDGIFFDESPHQYTQEAVDFMLSASRVVKDAQGFQRSKMVIRNPGVVPDSRFADPNTDVNVVFEQSYDEYKLKEPELLALDDDRLHRSYMVHSLPTMDRVEMRGFVDVLSRRAEYLFVTNNAERYYEQFGVDWSDFIGAIAR
;
A
#
# COMPACT_ATOMS: atom_id res chain seq x y z
N MET A 1 -1.30 19.22 4.64
CA MET A 1 -1.60 17.98 3.90
C MET A 1 -0.96 18.12 2.52
N ASP A 2 -0.31 17.07 2.03
CA ASP A 2 0.50 17.11 0.80
C ASP A 2 -0.08 16.27 -0.35
N GLY A 3 -1.29 15.72 -0.16
CA GLY A 3 -1.93 14.81 -1.09
C GLY A 3 -3.24 14.26 -0.56
N ILE A 4 -3.81 13.30 -1.29
CA ILE A 4 -5.05 12.59 -0.95
C ILE A 4 -4.81 11.08 -1.01
N PHE A 5 -5.35 10.39 0.00
CA PHE A 5 -5.49 8.95 0.05
C PHE A 5 -6.95 8.59 -0.26
N PHE A 6 -7.18 7.96 -1.41
CA PHE A 6 -8.50 7.47 -1.82
C PHE A 6 -8.69 6.05 -1.31
N ASP A 7 -9.41 5.93 -0.20
CA ASP A 7 -9.76 4.64 0.37
C ASP A 7 -10.86 3.94 -0.41
N GLU A 8 -10.96 2.62 -0.28
CA GLU A 8 -11.93 1.75 -0.98
C GLU A 8 -11.99 2.00 -2.49
N SER A 9 -10.84 2.33 -3.10
CA SER A 9 -10.81 2.65 -4.52
C SER A 9 -11.18 1.42 -5.37
N PRO A 10 -11.92 1.60 -6.47
CA PRO A 10 -12.38 0.49 -7.29
C PRO A 10 -11.21 -0.27 -7.93
N HIS A 11 -11.32 -1.59 -7.93
CA HIS A 11 -10.33 -2.51 -8.52
C HIS A 11 -10.90 -3.32 -9.69
N GLN A 12 -12.23 -3.55 -9.72
CA GLN A 12 -12.90 -4.22 -10.82
C GLN A 12 -13.29 -3.22 -11.89
N TYR A 13 -13.10 -3.61 -13.15
CA TYR A 13 -13.37 -2.73 -14.27
C TYR A 13 -14.87 -2.45 -14.44
N THR A 14 -15.21 -1.16 -14.38
CA THR A 14 -16.31 -0.56 -15.12
C THR A 14 -15.80 0.73 -15.77
N GLN A 15 -16.38 1.14 -16.89
CA GLN A 15 -15.94 2.37 -17.56
C GLN A 15 -16.10 3.58 -16.63
N GLU A 16 -17.21 3.63 -15.91
CA GLU A 16 -17.57 4.70 -15.00
C GLU A 16 -16.58 4.81 -13.82
N ALA A 17 -16.14 3.67 -13.26
CA ALA A 17 -15.18 3.66 -12.16
C ALA A 17 -13.81 4.16 -12.61
N VAL A 18 -13.35 3.73 -13.80
CA VAL A 18 -12.10 4.20 -14.39
C VAL A 18 -12.17 5.72 -14.63
N ASP A 19 -13.23 6.20 -15.30
CA ASP A 19 -13.40 7.62 -15.60
C ASP A 19 -13.44 8.48 -14.35
N PHE A 20 -14.11 8.00 -13.29
CA PHE A 20 -14.13 8.65 -12.00
C PHE A 20 -12.73 8.76 -11.39
N MET A 21 -11.97 7.66 -11.31
CA MET A 21 -10.66 7.66 -10.67
C MET A 21 -9.62 8.51 -11.43
N LEU A 22 -9.64 8.48 -12.76
CA LEU A 22 -8.83 9.35 -13.61
C LEU A 22 -9.15 10.83 -13.38
N SER A 23 -10.44 11.16 -13.29
CA SER A 23 -10.88 12.53 -13.03
C SER A 23 -10.50 13.00 -11.63
N ALA A 24 -10.71 12.16 -10.60
CA ALA A 24 -10.38 12.48 -9.22
C ALA A 24 -8.88 12.73 -9.02
N SER A 25 -8.03 11.90 -9.62
CA SER A 25 -6.57 12.05 -9.52
C SER A 25 -6.10 13.33 -10.19
N ARG A 26 -6.66 13.67 -11.36
CA ARG A 26 -6.40 14.96 -12.02
C ARG A 26 -6.80 16.14 -11.15
N VAL A 27 -7.99 16.11 -10.54
CA VAL A 27 -8.45 17.18 -9.64
C VAL A 27 -7.47 17.40 -8.49
N VAL A 28 -6.92 16.34 -7.90
CA VAL A 28 -5.90 16.47 -6.85
C VAL A 28 -4.62 17.12 -7.39
N LYS A 29 -4.16 16.73 -8.57
CA LYS A 29 -2.97 17.32 -9.21
C LYS A 29 -3.16 18.80 -9.59
N ASP A 30 -4.38 19.19 -9.96
CA ASP A 30 -4.68 20.57 -10.34
C ASP A 30 -5.05 21.46 -9.15
N ALA A 31 -5.42 20.87 -8.01
CA ALA A 31 -5.86 21.61 -6.83
C ALA A 31 -4.79 22.57 -6.30
N GLN A 32 -5.26 23.73 -5.82
CA GLN A 32 -4.48 24.67 -5.02
C GLN A 32 -4.66 24.34 -3.53
N GLY A 33 -3.66 24.63 -2.70
CA GLY A 33 -3.72 24.44 -1.24
C GLY A 33 -2.97 23.24 -0.69
N PHE A 34 -2.53 22.30 -1.54
CA PHE A 34 -1.50 21.32 -1.16
C PHE A 34 -0.13 21.97 -1.18
N GLN A 35 0.69 21.71 -0.15
CA GLN A 35 1.97 22.40 0.05
C GLN A 35 3.12 21.81 -0.79
N ARG A 36 2.96 20.59 -1.34
CA ARG A 36 4.03 19.83 -2.02
C ARG A 36 3.53 19.04 -3.25
N SER A 37 3.99 17.79 -3.42
CA SER A 37 3.89 16.93 -4.62
C SER A 37 2.46 16.55 -5.04
N LYS A 38 1.44 16.89 -4.24
CA LYS A 38 0.04 16.55 -4.49
C LYS A 38 -0.10 15.04 -4.68
N MET A 39 0.40 14.31 -3.70
CA MET A 39 0.50 12.85 -3.77
C MET A 39 -0.91 12.25 -3.88
N VAL A 40 -1.10 11.31 -4.79
CA VAL A 40 -2.34 10.56 -4.99
C VAL A 40 -2.02 9.11 -4.64
N ILE A 41 -2.60 8.66 -3.53
CA ILE A 41 -2.54 7.27 -3.11
C ILE A 41 -3.92 6.68 -3.34
N ARG A 42 -3.99 5.53 -4.02
CA ARG A 42 -5.21 4.76 -4.17
C ARG A 42 -5.11 3.50 -3.34
N ASN A 43 -6.14 3.23 -2.54
CA ASN A 43 -6.22 2.01 -1.75
C ASN A 43 -7.38 1.13 -2.20
N PRO A 44 -7.14 0.23 -3.17
CA PRO A 44 -8.06 -0.86 -3.47
C PRO A 44 -7.90 -2.05 -2.52
N GLY A 45 -6.82 -2.12 -1.73
CA GLY A 45 -6.44 -3.26 -0.90
C GLY A 45 -6.00 -4.52 -1.67
N VAL A 46 -6.15 -4.51 -3.00
CA VAL A 46 -5.83 -5.62 -3.92
C VAL A 46 -5.31 -5.06 -5.24
N VAL A 47 -4.68 -5.90 -6.06
CA VAL A 47 -4.22 -5.52 -7.40
C VAL A 47 -5.42 -5.08 -8.25
N PRO A 48 -5.49 -3.80 -8.71
CA PRO A 48 -6.58 -3.35 -9.57
C PRO A 48 -6.42 -3.84 -11.00
N ASP A 49 -7.52 -3.86 -11.74
CA ASP A 49 -7.50 -4.09 -13.19
C ASP A 49 -6.56 -3.08 -13.87
N SER A 50 -5.75 -3.54 -14.82
CA SER A 50 -4.74 -2.70 -15.49
C SER A 50 -5.32 -1.48 -16.20
N ARG A 51 -6.62 -1.46 -16.50
CA ARG A 51 -7.33 -0.31 -17.09
C ARG A 51 -7.49 0.86 -16.12
N PHE A 52 -7.23 0.69 -14.83
CA PHE A 52 -7.13 1.78 -13.85
C PHE A 52 -5.77 2.51 -13.89
N ALA A 53 -4.83 2.07 -14.72
CA ALA A 53 -3.52 2.69 -14.88
C ALA A 53 -3.67 4.20 -15.17
N ASP A 54 -3.07 5.01 -14.31
CA ASP A 54 -3.16 6.47 -14.36
C ASP A 54 -1.79 7.07 -14.04
N PRO A 55 -1.19 7.88 -14.93
CA PRO A 55 0.07 8.55 -14.66
C PRO A 55 -0.01 9.55 -13.49
N ASN A 56 -1.20 9.92 -13.04
CA ASN A 56 -1.40 10.81 -11.89
C ASN A 56 -1.50 10.07 -10.55
N THR A 57 -1.49 8.73 -10.55
CA THR A 57 -1.46 7.94 -9.31
C THR A 57 -0.01 7.71 -8.90
N ASP A 58 0.38 8.21 -7.74
CA ASP A 58 1.76 8.05 -7.26
C ASP A 58 1.95 6.69 -6.57
N VAL A 59 0.94 6.20 -5.85
CA VAL A 59 1.00 4.92 -5.12
C VAL A 59 -0.32 4.17 -5.19
N ASN A 60 -0.25 2.86 -5.42
CA ASN A 60 -1.36 1.92 -5.25
C ASN A 60 -1.08 0.97 -4.08
N VAL A 61 -2.02 0.86 -3.14
CA VAL A 61 -2.03 -0.19 -2.12
C VAL A 61 -2.57 -1.46 -2.77
N VAL A 62 -1.66 -2.31 -3.22
CA VAL A 62 -1.98 -3.53 -3.98
C VAL A 62 -2.13 -4.77 -3.11
N PHE A 63 -1.83 -4.64 -1.81
CA PHE A 63 -2.09 -5.65 -0.80
C PHE A 63 -2.39 -4.99 0.54
N GLU A 64 -3.57 -5.27 1.08
CA GLU A 64 -4.00 -4.90 2.43
C GLU A 64 -4.72 -6.10 3.08
N GLN A 65 -3.98 -6.90 3.86
CA GLN A 65 -4.53 -8.05 4.56
C GLN A 65 -3.57 -8.59 5.63
N SER A 66 -4.00 -9.63 6.32
CA SER A 66 -3.26 -10.42 7.28
C SER A 66 -2.03 -11.09 6.67
N TYR A 67 -1.08 -11.40 7.55
CA TYR A 67 0.10 -12.18 7.23
C TYR A 67 -0.22 -13.52 6.55
N ASP A 68 -1.23 -14.25 7.01
CA ASP A 68 -1.59 -15.55 6.44
C ASP A 68 -2.05 -15.41 4.98
N GLU A 69 -2.88 -14.39 4.69
CA GLU A 69 -3.30 -14.08 3.33
C GLU A 69 -2.14 -13.57 2.46
N TYR A 70 -1.18 -12.86 3.04
CA TYR A 70 0.05 -12.50 2.33
C TYR A 70 0.79 -13.74 1.86
N LYS A 71 0.95 -14.77 2.72
CA LYS A 71 1.62 -16.02 2.33
C LYS A 71 0.88 -16.76 1.22
N LEU A 72 -0.44 -16.70 1.18
CA LEU A 72 -1.24 -17.29 0.10
C LEU A 72 -1.10 -16.53 -1.22
N LYS A 73 -1.07 -15.20 -1.17
CA LYS A 73 -1.03 -14.31 -2.34
C LYS A 73 0.37 -13.93 -2.81
N GLU A 74 1.41 -14.28 -2.04
CA GLU A 74 2.81 -13.97 -2.34
C GLU A 74 3.19 -14.32 -3.80
N PRO A 75 2.82 -15.48 -4.38
CA PRO A 75 3.14 -15.78 -5.78
C PRO A 75 2.50 -14.81 -6.80
N GLU A 76 1.26 -14.38 -6.56
CA GLU A 76 0.55 -13.42 -7.41
C GLU A 76 1.21 -12.04 -7.34
N LEU A 77 1.56 -11.62 -6.13
CA LEU A 77 2.25 -10.35 -5.87
C LEU A 77 3.66 -10.31 -6.46
N LEU A 78 4.35 -11.45 -6.48
CA LEU A 78 5.68 -11.60 -7.09
C LEU A 78 5.65 -11.51 -8.62
N ALA A 79 4.51 -11.82 -9.25
CA ALA A 79 4.31 -11.78 -10.70
C ALA A 79 3.94 -10.39 -11.23
N LEU A 80 3.84 -9.37 -10.36
CA LEU A 80 3.56 -8.00 -10.78
C LEU A 80 4.79 -7.39 -11.47
N ASP A 81 4.59 -6.98 -12.73
CA ASP A 81 5.65 -6.47 -13.62
C ASP A 81 5.90 -4.94 -13.48
N ASP A 82 5.06 -4.21 -12.75
CA ASP A 82 5.20 -2.76 -12.54
C ASP A 82 6.35 -2.38 -11.55
N ASP A 83 6.61 -1.09 -11.37
CA ASP A 83 7.70 -0.64 -10.50
C ASP A 83 7.28 -0.68 -9.03
N ARG A 84 8.13 -1.27 -8.16
CA ARG A 84 7.94 -1.24 -6.70
C ARG A 84 7.80 0.17 -6.15
N LEU A 85 8.35 1.18 -6.83
CA LEU A 85 8.30 2.60 -6.44
C LEU A 85 6.88 3.16 -6.34
N HIS A 86 5.91 2.53 -7.00
CA HIS A 86 4.50 2.96 -7.01
C HIS A 86 3.58 2.02 -6.21
N ARG A 87 4.14 1.11 -5.41
CA ARG A 87 3.39 0.09 -4.70
C ARG A 87 3.47 0.25 -3.19
N SER A 88 2.35 -0.07 -2.55
CA SER A 88 2.24 -0.18 -1.10
C SER A 88 1.73 -1.56 -0.70
N TYR A 89 2.32 -2.11 0.37
CA TYR A 89 1.83 -3.27 1.09
C TYR A 89 1.51 -2.91 2.53
N MET A 90 0.33 -3.32 2.98
CA MET A 90 -0.14 -3.15 4.34
C MET A 90 -0.45 -4.55 4.91
N VAL A 91 0.43 -5.05 5.78
CA VAL A 91 0.34 -6.41 6.33
C VAL A 91 0.06 -6.33 7.83
N HIS A 92 -1.08 -6.86 8.25
CA HIS A 92 -1.46 -6.92 9.67
C HIS A 92 -1.47 -8.35 10.20
N SER A 93 -1.84 -8.55 11.47
CA SER A 93 -1.93 -9.87 12.11
C SER A 93 -0.65 -10.71 11.98
N LEU A 94 0.53 -10.09 12.04
CA LEU A 94 1.78 -10.86 12.03
C LEU A 94 1.86 -11.81 13.23
N PRO A 95 2.45 -13.01 13.04
CA PRO A 95 2.84 -13.83 14.18
C PRO A 95 3.86 -13.08 15.05
N THR A 96 4.06 -13.57 16.28
CA THR A 96 5.18 -13.07 17.09
C THR A 96 6.49 -13.37 16.37
N MET A 97 7.24 -12.32 16.03
CA MET A 97 8.55 -12.41 15.39
C MET A 97 9.60 -11.80 16.30
N ASP A 98 10.81 -12.34 16.28
CA ASP A 98 11.96 -11.64 16.81
C ASP A 98 12.46 -10.54 15.85
N ARG A 99 13.45 -9.75 16.29
CA ARG A 99 14.03 -8.65 15.51
C ARG A 99 14.68 -9.09 14.20
N VAL A 100 15.22 -10.31 14.14
CA VAL A 100 15.90 -10.84 12.96
C VAL A 100 14.85 -11.31 11.94
N GLU A 101 13.81 -11.99 12.41
CA GLU A 101 12.67 -12.43 11.62
C GLU A 101 11.90 -11.24 11.03
N MET A 102 11.54 -10.26 11.86
CA MET A 102 10.87 -9.02 11.41
C MET A 102 11.69 -8.31 10.34
N ARG A 103 13.01 -8.24 10.53
CA ARG A 103 13.91 -7.62 9.54
C ARG A 103 13.96 -8.39 8.23
N GLY A 104 14.09 -9.71 8.31
CA GLY A 104 14.08 -10.55 7.11
C GLY A 104 12.77 -10.41 6.34
N PHE A 105 11.65 -10.33 7.05
CA PHE A 105 10.35 -10.11 6.45
C PHE A 105 10.24 -8.74 5.77
N VAL A 106 10.60 -7.65 6.46
CA VAL A 106 10.58 -6.30 5.89
C VAL A 106 11.53 -6.17 4.68
N ASP A 107 12.70 -6.81 4.69
CA ASP A 107 13.61 -6.84 3.54
C ASP A 107 13.02 -7.57 2.32
N VAL A 108 12.22 -8.62 2.54
CA VAL A 108 11.48 -9.26 1.44
C VAL A 108 10.42 -8.33 0.88
N LEU A 109 9.64 -7.67 1.74
CA LEU A 109 8.57 -6.75 1.31
C LEU A 109 9.12 -5.51 0.58
N SER A 110 10.22 -4.93 1.07
CA SER A 110 10.79 -3.68 0.54
C SER A 110 11.32 -3.81 -0.90
N ARG A 111 11.72 -5.02 -1.28
CA ARG A 111 12.08 -5.33 -2.68
C ARG A 111 10.89 -5.32 -3.63
N ARG A 112 9.67 -5.34 -3.12
CA ARG A 112 8.42 -5.49 -3.90
C ARG A 112 7.50 -4.27 -3.82
N ALA A 113 7.56 -3.54 -2.71
CA ALA A 113 6.83 -2.30 -2.50
C ALA A 113 7.73 -1.29 -1.77
N GLU A 114 7.73 -0.03 -2.23
CA GLU A 114 8.45 1.07 -1.58
C GLU A 114 7.75 1.50 -0.28
N TYR A 115 6.41 1.46 -0.26
CA TYR A 115 5.63 1.90 0.88
C TYR A 115 5.14 0.69 1.67
N LEU A 116 5.49 0.64 2.95
CA LEU A 116 5.20 -0.51 3.81
C LEU A 116 4.51 -0.06 5.08
N PHE A 117 3.50 -0.84 5.48
CA PHE A 117 2.95 -0.85 6.82
C PHE A 117 2.90 -2.30 7.31
N VAL A 118 3.48 -2.57 8.47
CA VAL A 118 3.52 -3.91 9.07
C VAL A 118 3.20 -3.81 10.55
N THR A 119 2.34 -4.70 11.05
CA THR A 119 1.97 -4.73 12.47
C THR A 119 1.55 -6.13 12.92
N ASN A 120 1.91 -6.51 14.15
CA ASN A 120 1.40 -7.74 14.76
C ASN A 120 -0.02 -7.63 15.32
N ASN A 121 -0.63 -6.44 15.32
CA ASN A 121 -2.01 -6.28 15.76
C ASN A 121 -2.95 -7.06 14.83
N ALA A 122 -3.76 -7.95 15.41
CA ALA A 122 -4.81 -8.68 14.70
C ALA A 122 -6.17 -7.95 14.73
N GLU A 123 -6.32 -6.98 15.62
CA GLU A 123 -7.50 -6.13 15.77
C GLU A 123 -7.05 -4.69 15.97
N ARG A 124 -7.88 -3.73 15.56
CA ARG A 124 -7.62 -2.29 15.74
C ARG A 124 -6.23 -1.88 15.22
N TYR A 125 -5.74 -2.55 14.18
CA TYR A 125 -4.38 -2.42 13.66
C TYR A 125 -4.06 -1.04 13.07
N TYR A 126 -5.08 -0.23 12.74
CA TYR A 126 -4.92 1.17 12.34
C TYR A 126 -5.17 2.18 13.47
N GLU A 127 -5.61 1.72 14.64
CA GLU A 127 -5.97 2.59 15.77
C GLU A 127 -4.88 2.65 16.85
N GLN A 128 -3.90 1.76 16.79
CA GLN A 128 -2.81 1.68 17.77
C GLN A 128 -1.56 1.01 17.19
N PHE A 129 -0.41 1.30 17.79
CA PHE A 129 0.85 0.65 17.44
C PHE A 129 0.91 -0.79 17.98
N GLY A 130 1.45 -1.70 17.18
CA GLY A 130 1.79 -3.06 17.63
C GLY A 130 2.93 -3.04 18.64
N VAL A 131 3.06 -4.11 19.44
CA VAL A 131 4.15 -4.19 20.43
C VAL A 131 5.53 -4.28 19.76
N ASP A 132 5.57 -4.74 18.51
CA ASP A 132 6.74 -4.86 17.65
C ASP A 132 6.98 -3.62 16.76
N TRP A 133 6.17 -2.56 16.91
CA TRP A 133 6.26 -1.37 16.06
C TRP A 133 7.68 -0.76 15.99
N SER A 134 8.40 -0.76 17.12
CA SER A 134 9.78 -0.25 17.16
C SER A 134 10.75 -1.11 16.35
N ASP A 135 10.51 -2.42 16.29
CA ASP A 135 11.33 -3.36 15.52
C ASP A 135 11.06 -3.23 14.02
N PHE A 136 9.78 -3.02 13.64
CA PHE A 136 9.40 -2.66 12.27
C PHE A 136 10.06 -1.35 11.80
N ILE A 137 9.96 -0.28 12.58
CA ILE A 137 10.61 1.00 12.25
C ILE A 137 12.13 0.85 12.16
N GLY A 138 12.74 0.05 13.05
CA GLY A 138 14.17 -0.26 13.00
C GLY A 138 14.59 -1.08 11.77
N ALA A 139 13.67 -1.83 11.17
CA ALA A 139 13.89 -2.55 9.92
C ALA A 139 13.77 -1.63 8.69
N ILE A 140 12.88 -0.63 8.70
CA ILE A 140 12.72 0.34 7.61
C ILE A 140 13.83 1.40 7.56
N ALA A 141 14.30 1.88 8.71
CA ALA A 141 15.16 3.09 8.78
C ALA A 141 16.62 2.89 8.31
N ARG A 142 16.88 1.99 7.36
CA ARG A 142 18.22 1.62 6.89
C ARG A 142 18.47 1.99 5.45
#